data_AF-A0A7K4C8D8-F1
#
_entry.id   AF-A0A7K4C8D8-F1
#
_cell.length_a   1.000
_cell.length_b   1.000
_cell.length_c   1.000
_cell.angle_alpha   90.00
_cell.angle_beta   90.00
_cell.angle_gamma   90.00
#
_symmetry.space_group_name_H-M   'P 1'
#
loop_
_entity.id
_entity.type
_entity.pdbx_description
1 polymer ?
#
loop_
_entity_poly.entity_id
_entity_poly.type
_entity_poly.pdbx_seq_one_letter_code
_entity_poly.pdbx_strand_id
1 'polypeptide(L)' 'MRKCIYCNSEITDDRSMQICDRCGVGVWGKKQWENIKKTTDEARDKGDLNFNSPDKDSINQRPKIIA' A
#
# COMPACT_ATOMS: atom_id res chain seq x y z
N MET A 1 -6.23 0.86 17.14
CA MET A 1 -7.04 -0.15 16.42
C MET A 1 -7.29 0.34 15.00
N ARG A 2 -6.99 -0.47 13.99
CA ARG A 2 -7.32 -0.16 12.58
C ARG A 2 -8.69 -0.77 12.25
N LYS A 3 -9.45 -0.12 11.37
CA LYS A 3 -10.77 -0.58 10.91
C LYS A 3 -10.73 -0.86 9.41
N CYS A 4 -11.51 -1.83 8.97
CA CYS A 4 -11.72 -2.11 7.55
C CYS A 4 -12.50 -0.97 6.89
N ILE A 5 -11.98 -0.39 5.82
CA ILE A 5 -12.64 0.71 5.07
C ILE A 5 -13.96 0.31 4.44
N TYR A 6 -14.20 -0.99 4.23
CA TYR A 6 -15.42 -1.48 3.57
C TYR A 6 -16.55 -1.82 4.54
N CYS A 7 -16.23 -2.43 5.70
CA CYS A 7 -17.26 -2.94 6.61
C CYS A 7 -17.08 -2.51 8.07
N ASN A 8 -16.10 -1.64 8.35
CA ASN A 8 -15.78 -1.13 9.69
C ASN A 8 -15.42 -2.21 10.74
N SER A 9 -15.23 -3.47 10.33
CA SER A 9 -14.74 -4.51 11.22
C SER A 9 -13.35 -4.16 11.74
N GLU A 10 -13.05 -4.60 12.96
CA GLU A 10 -11.72 -4.45 13.52
C GLU A 10 -10.68 -5.26 12.72
N ILE A 11 -9.49 -4.70 12.57
CA ILE A 11 -8.29 -5.38 12.04
C ILE A 11 -7.29 -5.42 13.18
N THR A 12 -6.96 -6.63 13.62
CA THR A 12 -6.18 -6.89 14.85
C THR A 12 -4.70 -7.11 14.62
N ASP A 13 -4.29 -7.47 13.39
CA ASP A 13 -2.88 -7.66 13.05
C ASP A 13 -2.22 -6.41 12.47
N ASP A 14 -0.88 -6.45 12.40
CA ASP A 14 -0.08 -5.41 11.78
C ASP A 14 0.06 -5.63 10.27
N ARG A 15 -0.90 -5.09 9.52
CA ARG A 15 -0.89 -5.04 8.04
C ARG A 15 -0.96 -3.61 7.52
N SER A 16 -0.35 -3.35 6.37
CA SER A 16 -0.28 -2.02 5.75
C SER A 16 -1.65 -1.49 5.33
N MET A 17 -2.52 -2.38 4.84
CA MET A 17 -3.83 -2.00 4.33
C MET A 17 -4.92 -1.99 5.40
N GLN A 18 -5.84 -1.04 5.31
CA GLN A 18 -7.05 -0.97 6.13
C GLN A 18 -8.21 -1.80 5.56
N ILE A 19 -7.96 -3.07 5.19
CA ILE A 19 -8.96 -3.98 4.62
C ILE A 19 -8.90 -5.34 5.35
N CYS A 20 -10.05 -5.82 5.85
CA CYS A 20 -10.15 -7.14 6.48
C CYS A 20 -10.16 -8.27 5.46
N ASP A 21 -9.77 -9.48 5.88
CA ASP A 21 -9.63 -10.60 4.96
C ASP A 21 -10.95 -10.96 4.26
N ARG A 22 -12.09 -10.85 4.96
CA ARG A 22 -13.42 -11.10 4.34
C ARG A 22 -13.68 -10.18 3.15
N CYS A 23 -13.45 -8.88 3.32
CA CYS A 23 -13.71 -7.90 2.26
C CYS A 23 -12.69 -8.02 1.13
N GLY A 24 -11.40 -8.20 1.47
CA GLY A 24 -10.36 -8.39 0.47
C GLY A 24 -10.58 -9.62 -0.40
N VAL A 25 -10.91 -10.76 0.22
CA VAL A 25 -11.28 -11.99 -0.51
C VAL A 25 -12.55 -11.79 -1.35
N GLY A 26 -13.53 -11.03 -0.85
CA GLY A 26 -14.77 -10.75 -1.59
C GLY A 26 -14.56 -9.93 -2.87
N VAL A 27 -13.56 -9.05 -2.90
CA VAL A 27 -13.27 -8.20 -4.07
C VAL A 27 -12.32 -8.89 -5.05
N TRP A 28 -11.22 -9.49 -4.56
CA TRP A 28 -10.14 -10.00 -5.41
C TRP A 28 -10.08 -11.53 -5.49
N GLY A 29 -10.79 -12.25 -4.62
CA GLY A 29 -10.62 -13.69 -4.44
C GLY A 29 -9.41 -14.04 -3.56
N LYS A 30 -9.41 -15.26 -3.00
CA LYS A 30 -8.44 -15.68 -1.97
C LYS A 30 -6.98 -15.53 -2.40
N LYS A 31 -6.61 -16.10 -3.56
CA LYS A 31 -5.23 -16.10 -4.06
C LYS A 31 -4.70 -14.69 -4.32
N GLN A 32 -5.51 -13.83 -4.94
CA GLN A 32 -5.09 -12.46 -5.21
C GLN A 32 -5.00 -11.64 -3.92
N TRP A 33 -5.96 -11.80 -3.02
CA TRP A 33 -5.94 -11.12 -1.74
C TRP A 33 -4.68 -11.45 -0.92
N GLU A 34 -4.31 -12.73 -0.85
CA GLU A 34 -3.08 -13.16 -0.16
C GLU A 34 -1.83 -12.52 -0.77
N ASN A 35 -1.77 -12.47 -2.11
CA ASN A 35 -0.66 -11.82 -2.82
C ASN A 35 -0.62 -10.31 -2.57
N ILE A 36 -1.73 -9.60 -2.76
CA ILE A 36 -1.83 -8.14 -2.56
C ILE A 36 -1.45 -7.77 -1.13
N LYS A 37 -1.96 -8.52 -0.15
CA LYS A 37 -1.64 -8.29 1.27
C LYS A 37 -0.14 -8.42 1.50
N LYS A 38 0.45 -9.53 1.06
CA LYS A 38 1.89 -9.80 1.20
C LYS A 38 2.74 -8.72 0.52
N THR A 39 2.48 -8.42 -0.75
CA THR A 39 3.32 -7.49 -1.52
C THR A 39 3.22 -6.06 -1.01
N THR A 40 2.05 -5.65 -0.50
CA THR A 40 1.89 -4.32 0.10
C THR A 40 2.66 -4.23 1.41
N ASP A 41 2.65 -5.28 2.24
CA ASP A 41 3.45 -5.31 3.47
C ASP A 41 4.95 -5.29 3.18
N GLU A 42 5.41 -6.05 2.19
CA GLU A 42 6.80 -5.99 1.74
C GLU A 42 7.20 -4.59 1.22
N ALA A 43 6.30 -3.91 0.49
CA ALA A 43 6.55 -2.55 0.02
C ALA A 43 6.62 -1.54 1.18
N ARG A 44 5.79 -1.71 2.22
CA ARG A 44 5.88 -0.89 3.44
C ARG A 44 7.24 -1.07 4.10
N ASP A 45 7.65 -2.32 4.28
CA ASP A 45 8.89 -2.65 4.99
C ASP A 45 10.14 -2.19 4.22
N LYS A 46 10.07 -2.12 2.88
CA LYS A 46 11.11 -1.53 2.01
C LYS A 46 11.12 0.00 2.01
N GLY A 47 10.06 0.64 2.49
CA GLY A 47 9.88 2.10 2.41
C GLY A 47 9.34 2.58 1.07
N ASP A 48 8.82 1.68 0.23
CA ASP A 48 8.29 1.99 -1.10
C ASP A 48 6.88 2.60 -1.05
N LEU A 49 6.17 2.48 0.08
CA LEU A 49 4.85 3.11 0.31
C LEU A 49 4.96 4.56 0.81
N ASN A 50 5.83 5.38 0.22
CA ASN A 50 6.03 6.76 0.63
C ASN A 50 5.52 7.77 -0.41
N PHE A 51 4.35 8.35 -0.15
CA PHE A 51 3.73 9.37 -1.01
C PHE A 51 4.48 10.71 -1.03
N ASN A 52 5.43 10.93 -0.11
CA ASN A 52 6.16 12.19 0.03
C ASN A 52 7.62 12.10 -0.42
N SER A 53 8.08 10.92 -0.84
CA SER A 53 9.42 10.80 -1.43
C SER A 53 9.31 11.14 -2.92
N PRO A 54 10.07 12.12 -3.44
CA PRO A 54 10.16 12.27 -4.88
C PRO A 54 10.70 10.97 -5.44
N ASP A 55 10.05 10.42 -6.46
CA ASP A 55 10.59 9.28 -7.20
C ASP A 55 12.04 9.62 -7.57
N LYS A 56 12.97 8.68 -7.33
CA LYS A 56 14.39 8.92 -7.64
C LYS A 56 14.61 9.27 -9.13
N ASP A 57 13.66 8.89 -9.98
CA ASP A 57 13.60 9.22 -11.41
C ASP A 57 13.11 10.65 -11.70
N SER A 58 12.36 11.27 -10.78
CA SER A 58 11.89 12.67 -10.90
C SER A 58 13.01 13.70 -10.69
N ILE A 59 14.14 13.32 -10.10
CA ILE A 59 15.28 14.22 -9.85
C ILE A 59 16.00 14.58 -11.17
N ASN A 60 15.99 13.70 -12.17
CA ASN A 60 16.71 13.88 -13.44
C ASN A 60 15.93 14.63 -14.53
N GLN A 61 14.68 15.05 -14.28
CA GLN A 61 13.84 15.73 -15.27
C GLN A 61 13.67 17.23 -15.05
N ARG A 62 14.32 17.83 -14.04
CA ARG A 62 14.27 19.30 -13.88
C ARG A 62 15.09 19.94 -15.01
N PRO A 63 14.49 20.79 -15.89
CA PRO A 63 15.27 21.47 -16.90
C PRO A 63 16.31 22.34 -16.20
N LYS A 64 17.58 22.22 -16.63
CA LYS A 64 18.64 23.14 -16.20
C LYS A 64 18.26 24.52 -16.71
N ILE A 65 17.80 25.40 -15.83
CA ILE A 65 17.65 26.82 -16.14
C ILE A 65 19.06 27.34 -16.38
N ILE A 66 19.40 27.58 -17.64
CA ILE A 66 20.65 28.23 -18.03
C ILE A 66 20.39 29.73 -17.81
N ALA A 67 21.08 30.29 -16.81
CA ALA A 67 21.04 31.72 -16.50
C ALA A 67 21.75 32.55 -17.58
#